data_AF-A0A955VJR9-F1
#
_entry.id   AF-A0A955VJR9-F1
#
_cell.length_a   1.000
_cell.length_b   1.000
_cell.length_c   1.000
_cell.angle_alpha   90.00
_cell.angle_beta   90.00
_cell.angle_gamma   90.00
#
_symmetry.space_group_name_H-M   'P 1'
#
loop_
_entity.id
_entity.type
_entity.pdbx_description
1 polymer ?
#
loop_
_entity_poly.entity_id
_entity_poly.type
_entity_poly.pdbx_seq_one_letter_code
_entity_poly.pdbx_strand_id
1 'polypeptide(L)'
;MSDSGPAGGTPPPASVPAKPASPFSPHYKPTGDHAAPLLGFFGSLLLHFRRAFSLKLRSYRLLDSETSALDALDPPVKSAEYRGLLLWRKSLIYVCGVLIVPTLLLGSLKFLHSFAKTGEQIDRAKKAGVFGARVVDAFEAVQGYQAFGFILYFITGAIFAICVWIAYRRWTGWQRSRQVLFWAWLAYFLTPFAMALIPVRLLLEDAGVAKPMIAAVGLGFGLNAFVQLGPKALSLMPGVLRASITTKVLFPGASAPGWLVTLAAPLYALMFFVILAVPHQIAGNFPLFLAICGFVGAPLWLWKSGYRLARPMAEEEAMREVMRARVVYMVLNVVGLAFFVGAFSEMLERLSLNGWDILHLLLNFMTTLLILSVIVTDLLIRSVAVNKQMSLDAEATEPLQAFELALWDFVDEQKHDAQRDAARAPAETTDAPKKRSPFG
;
A
#
# COMPACT_ATOMS: atom_id res chain seq x y z
N MET A 1 19.62 79.48 -26.40
CA MET A 1 20.54 78.35 -26.13
C MET A 1 19.82 77.48 -25.13
N SER A 2 18.73 76.79 -25.48
CA SER A 2 18.60 75.66 -26.41
C SER A 2 19.54 74.52 -26.03
N ASP A 3 19.09 73.64 -25.15
CA ASP A 3 19.66 72.30 -25.02
C ASP A 3 18.55 71.27 -24.84
N SER A 4 18.36 70.47 -25.88
CA SER A 4 17.31 69.47 -26.07
C SER A 4 17.90 68.10 -25.75
N GLY A 5 17.48 67.50 -24.64
CA GLY A 5 17.86 66.15 -24.24
C GLY A 5 17.25 65.08 -25.17
N PRO A 6 18.00 64.01 -25.51
CA PRO A 6 17.53 62.99 -26.43
C PRO A 6 16.52 62.04 -25.77
N ALA A 7 15.43 61.79 -26.49
CA ALA A 7 14.42 60.79 -26.15
C ALA A 7 15.04 59.38 -26.17
N GLY A 8 15.07 58.74 -25.00
CA GLY A 8 15.43 57.33 -24.86
C GLY A 8 14.34 56.45 -25.46
N GLY A 9 14.56 55.96 -26.68
CA GLY A 9 13.74 54.94 -27.31
C GLY A 9 13.90 53.60 -26.60
N THR A 10 12.78 53.05 -26.11
CA THR A 10 12.70 51.68 -25.62
C THR A 10 12.95 50.71 -26.78
N PRO A 11 13.85 49.73 -26.64
CA PRO A 11 14.08 48.74 -27.69
C PRO A 11 12.82 47.89 -27.92
N PRO A 12 12.53 47.52 -29.18
CA PRO A 12 11.39 46.67 -29.50
C PRO A 12 11.53 45.30 -28.81
N PRO A 13 10.43 44.70 -28.33
CA PRO A 13 10.46 43.38 -27.71
C PRO A 13 11.05 42.37 -28.70
N ALA A 14 12.12 41.70 -28.28
CA ALA A 14 12.72 40.62 -29.04
C ALA A 14 11.65 39.58 -29.38
N SER A 15 11.46 39.34 -30.67
CA SER A 15 10.56 38.29 -31.17
C SER A 15 10.99 36.96 -30.59
N VAL A 16 10.18 36.42 -29.68
CA VAL A 16 10.38 35.07 -29.15
C VAL A 16 10.35 34.11 -30.34
N PRO A 17 11.44 33.40 -30.65
CA PRO A 17 11.47 32.48 -31.78
C PRO A 17 10.37 31.45 -31.60
N ALA A 18 9.51 31.34 -32.61
CA ALA A 18 8.42 30.38 -32.64
C ALA A 18 8.96 28.99 -32.29
N LYS A 19 8.50 28.44 -31.16
CA LYS A 19 8.89 27.10 -30.70
C LYS A 19 8.58 26.12 -31.84
N PRO A 20 9.58 25.44 -32.43
CA PRO A 20 9.35 24.55 -33.55
C PRO A 20 8.31 23.51 -33.16
N ALA A 21 7.24 23.42 -33.96
CA ALA A 21 6.19 22.45 -33.76
C ALA A 21 6.83 21.06 -33.69
N SER A 22 6.68 20.40 -32.53
CA SER A 22 7.21 19.06 -32.29
C SER A 22 6.71 18.11 -33.40
N PRO A 23 7.59 17.56 -34.26
CA PRO A 23 7.20 16.70 -35.37
C PRO A 23 6.77 15.28 -34.95
N PHE A 24 6.66 15.01 -33.64
CA PHE A 24 6.25 13.71 -33.09
C PHE A 24 4.91 13.79 -32.35
N SER A 25 3.86 14.17 -33.05
CA SER A 25 2.51 13.73 -32.68
C SER A 25 2.19 12.51 -33.54
N PRO A 26 2.41 11.27 -33.06
CA PRO A 26 1.98 10.08 -33.77
C PRO A 26 0.46 10.18 -33.97
N HIS A 27 0.04 10.50 -35.19
CA HIS A 27 -1.35 10.46 -35.61
C HIS A 27 -1.82 9.00 -35.55
N TYR A 28 -2.33 8.62 -34.39
CA TYR A 28 -3.02 7.35 -34.20
C TYR A 28 -4.30 7.41 -35.04
N LYS A 29 -4.33 6.69 -36.16
CA LYS A 29 -5.57 6.48 -36.93
C LYS A 29 -6.54 5.68 -36.06
N PRO A 30 -7.73 6.21 -35.72
CA PRO A 30 -8.74 5.44 -35.03
C PRO A 30 -9.18 4.29 -35.93
N THR A 31 -8.73 3.08 -35.64
CA THR A 31 -9.32 1.87 -36.20
C THR A 31 -10.75 1.78 -35.68
N GLY A 32 -11.72 1.89 -36.59
CA GLY A 32 -13.15 2.09 -36.32
C GLY A 32 -13.76 1.16 -35.26
N ASP A 33 -14.53 1.78 -34.36
CA ASP A 33 -15.13 1.23 -33.14
C ASP A 33 -16.39 0.36 -33.32
N HIS A 34 -16.61 -0.22 -34.51
CA HIS A 34 -17.80 -1.04 -34.76
C HIS A 34 -17.59 -2.56 -34.58
N ALA A 35 -16.37 -3.01 -34.32
CA ALA A 35 -16.08 -4.41 -34.03
C ALA A 35 -15.81 -4.60 -32.52
N ALA A 36 -16.86 -4.82 -31.72
CA ALA A 36 -16.95 -5.97 -30.80
C ALA A 36 -18.01 -5.79 -29.68
N PRO A 37 -19.31 -5.87 -29.98
CA PRO A 37 -20.30 -6.32 -28.99
C PRO A 37 -20.03 -7.78 -28.53
N LEU A 38 -19.24 -8.56 -29.29
CA LEU A 38 -18.93 -9.97 -29.02
C LEU A 38 -17.77 -10.22 -28.04
N LEU A 39 -17.02 -9.20 -27.62
CA LEU A 39 -15.94 -9.41 -26.65
C LEU A 39 -16.44 -9.68 -25.22
N GLY A 40 -17.73 -9.44 -24.93
CA GLY A 40 -18.41 -9.88 -23.71
C GLY A 40 -17.72 -9.48 -22.40
N PHE A 41 -18.02 -10.21 -21.32
CA PHE A 41 -17.40 -10.02 -20.01
C PHE A 41 -15.87 -10.14 -20.05
N PHE A 42 -15.34 -11.13 -20.78
CA PHE A 42 -13.90 -11.41 -20.84
C PHE A 42 -13.09 -10.30 -21.52
N GLY A 43 -13.62 -9.64 -22.56
CA GLY A 43 -12.97 -8.52 -23.21
C GLY A 43 -12.88 -7.29 -22.31
N SER A 44 -13.95 -7.00 -21.55
CA SER A 44 -13.92 -5.95 -20.53
C SER A 44 -12.90 -6.28 -19.43
N LEU A 45 -12.88 -7.53 -18.95
CA LEU A 45 -11.91 -7.98 -17.96
C LEU A 45 -10.47 -7.87 -18.46
N LEU A 46 -10.17 -8.31 -19.67
CA LEU A 46 -8.84 -8.24 -20.25
C LEU A 46 -8.39 -6.78 -20.47
N LEU A 47 -9.30 -5.90 -20.90
CA LEU A 47 -9.04 -4.47 -21.02
C LEU A 47 -8.67 -3.86 -19.67
N HIS A 48 -9.49 -4.10 -18.64
CA HIS A 48 -9.22 -3.58 -17.30
C HIS A 48 -7.98 -4.19 -16.67
N PHE A 49 -7.71 -5.48 -16.89
CA PHE A 49 -6.49 -6.14 -16.46
C PHE A 49 -5.26 -5.49 -17.11
N ARG A 50 -5.25 -5.33 -18.44
CA ARG A 50 -4.16 -4.67 -19.16
C ARG A 50 -3.93 -3.24 -18.66
N ARG A 51 -5.00 -2.46 -18.45
CA ARG A 51 -4.92 -1.10 -17.88
C ARG A 51 -4.38 -1.11 -16.45
N ALA A 52 -4.82 -2.04 -15.60
CA ALA A 52 -4.38 -2.13 -14.20
C ALA A 52 -2.86 -2.38 -14.05
N PHE A 53 -2.27 -3.15 -14.95
CA PHE A 53 -0.84 -3.51 -14.90
C PHE A 53 0.07 -2.63 -15.77
N SER A 54 -0.49 -1.82 -16.67
CA SER A 54 0.24 -0.87 -17.51
C SER A 54 0.78 0.31 -16.70
N LEU A 55 2.00 0.76 -17.04
CA LEU A 55 2.63 1.97 -16.49
C LEU A 55 2.31 3.23 -17.30
N LYS A 56 1.87 3.07 -18.55
CA LYS A 56 1.65 4.18 -19.47
C LYS A 56 0.28 4.80 -19.22
N LEU A 57 0.16 5.59 -18.16
CA LEU A 57 -1.10 6.22 -17.75
C LEU A 57 -1.65 7.19 -18.80
N ARG A 58 -0.76 7.86 -19.55
CA ARG A 58 -1.12 8.83 -20.60
C ARG A 58 -1.63 8.19 -21.90
N SER A 59 -1.29 6.92 -22.17
CA SER A 59 -1.61 6.27 -23.44
C SER A 59 -2.86 5.40 -23.39
N TYR A 60 -3.73 5.59 -22.40
CA TYR A 60 -4.98 4.84 -22.34
C TYR A 60 -5.97 5.36 -23.37
N ARG A 61 -6.40 4.48 -24.27
CA ARG A 61 -7.59 4.72 -25.09
C ARG A 61 -8.78 4.86 -24.15
N LEU A 62 -9.41 6.03 -24.11
CA LEU A 62 -10.66 6.25 -23.41
C LEU A 62 -11.80 5.62 -24.21
N LEU A 63 -12.73 4.96 -23.54
CA LEU A 63 -14.02 4.59 -24.13
C LEU A 63 -14.90 5.84 -24.21
N ASP A 64 -15.78 5.95 -25.22
CA ASP A 64 -16.67 7.11 -25.36
C ASP A 64 -17.52 7.35 -24.11
N SER A 65 -18.02 6.27 -23.48
CA SER A 65 -18.75 6.35 -22.21
C SER A 65 -17.90 6.85 -21.04
N GLU A 66 -16.60 6.57 -21.05
CA GLU A 66 -15.66 7.07 -20.05
C GLU A 66 -15.34 8.56 -20.27
N THR A 67 -15.19 8.97 -21.53
CA THR A 67 -15.00 10.36 -21.93
C THR A 67 -16.20 11.20 -21.52
N SER A 68 -17.43 10.79 -21.91
CA SER A 68 -18.65 11.48 -21.53
C SER A 68 -18.84 11.57 -20.00
N ALA A 69 -18.48 10.52 -19.25
CA ALA A 69 -18.57 10.55 -17.79
C ALA A 69 -17.55 11.50 -17.12
N LEU A 70 -16.38 11.72 -17.74
CA LEU A 70 -15.36 12.65 -17.25
C LEU A 70 -15.65 14.10 -17.67
N ASP A 71 -16.25 14.29 -18.84
CA ASP A 71 -16.66 15.60 -19.35
C ASP A 71 -17.92 16.12 -18.66
N ALA A 72 -18.77 15.23 -18.14
CA ALA A 72 -19.95 15.58 -17.34
C ALA A 72 -19.65 15.98 -15.88
N LEU A 73 -18.38 15.94 -15.45
CA LEU A 73 -18.00 16.40 -14.12
C LEU A 73 -17.97 17.93 -14.06
N ASP A 74 -18.25 18.48 -12.88
CA ASP A 74 -18.18 19.92 -12.61
C ASP A 74 -17.11 20.20 -11.53
N PRO A 75 -15.94 20.80 -11.89
CA PRO A 75 -15.51 21.16 -13.24
C PRO A 75 -15.07 19.94 -14.08
N PRO A 76 -15.12 20.03 -15.42
CA PRO A 76 -14.72 18.93 -16.29
C PRO A 76 -13.22 18.66 -16.16
N VAL A 77 -12.86 17.38 -16.10
CA VAL A 77 -11.46 16.96 -15.95
C VAL A 77 -10.73 17.16 -17.28
N LYS A 78 -9.94 18.22 -17.43
CA LYS A 78 -9.20 18.49 -18.69
C LYS A 78 -7.82 17.83 -18.78
N SER A 79 -7.18 17.52 -17.66
CA SER A 79 -5.81 16.98 -17.68
C SER A 79 -5.77 15.50 -18.05
N ALA A 80 -5.03 15.17 -19.11
CA ALA A 80 -4.90 13.79 -19.60
C ALA A 80 -4.31 12.83 -18.54
N GLU A 81 -3.42 13.33 -17.69
CA GLU A 81 -2.83 12.58 -16.57
C GLU A 81 -3.86 12.17 -15.53
N TYR A 82 -4.73 13.12 -15.13
CA TYR A 82 -5.76 12.85 -14.13
C TYR A 82 -6.83 11.90 -14.70
N ARG A 83 -7.19 12.04 -15.98
CA ARG A 83 -8.03 11.05 -16.68
C ARG A 83 -7.39 9.66 -16.64
N GLY A 84 -6.11 9.56 -16.99
CA GLY A 84 -5.36 8.30 -16.99
C GLY A 84 -5.30 7.64 -15.61
N LEU A 85 -5.09 8.43 -14.57
CA LEU A 85 -5.12 7.99 -13.17
C LEU A 85 -6.50 7.44 -12.78
N LEU A 86 -7.58 8.18 -13.04
CA LEU A 86 -8.94 7.75 -12.71
C LEU A 86 -9.32 6.45 -13.43
N LEU A 87 -8.87 6.28 -14.68
CA LEU A 87 -9.09 5.05 -15.47
C LEU A 87 -8.27 3.87 -14.97
N TRP A 88 -7.01 4.10 -14.58
CA TRP A 88 -6.18 3.08 -13.94
C TRP A 88 -6.81 2.61 -12.62
N ARG A 89 -7.24 3.57 -11.79
CA ARG A 89 -7.94 3.31 -10.53
C ARG A 89 -9.23 2.53 -10.75
N LYS A 90 -10.10 2.98 -11.66
CA LYS A 90 -11.34 2.28 -12.07
C LYS A 90 -11.04 0.84 -12.47
N SER A 91 -10.01 0.63 -13.29
CA SER A 91 -9.63 -0.70 -13.77
C SER A 91 -9.13 -1.61 -12.66
N LEU A 92 -8.34 -1.10 -11.70
CA LEU A 92 -7.92 -1.87 -10.53
C LEU A 92 -9.09 -2.28 -9.63
N ILE A 93 -10.02 -1.36 -9.36
CA ILE A 93 -11.21 -1.64 -8.55
C ILE A 93 -12.07 -2.70 -9.24
N TYR A 94 -12.24 -2.61 -10.57
CA TYR A 94 -12.97 -3.59 -11.35
C TYR A 94 -12.34 -4.99 -11.24
N VAL A 95 -11.03 -5.11 -11.50
CA VAL A 95 -10.31 -6.40 -11.42
C VAL A 95 -10.40 -6.96 -10.00
N CYS A 96 -10.25 -6.12 -8.97
CA CYS A 96 -10.43 -6.53 -7.58
C CYS A 96 -11.85 -7.03 -7.30
N GLY A 97 -12.88 -6.34 -7.82
CA GLY A 97 -14.29 -6.73 -7.68
C GLY A 97 -14.61 -8.06 -8.36
N VAL A 98 -13.95 -8.37 -9.48
CA VAL A 98 -14.06 -9.67 -10.15
C VAL A 98 -13.34 -10.77 -9.38
N LEU A 99 -12.16 -10.50 -8.81
CA LEU A 99 -11.36 -11.51 -8.08
C LEU A 99 -11.89 -11.82 -6.68
N ILE A 100 -12.54 -10.88 -5.99
CA ILE A 100 -13.02 -11.10 -4.63
C ILE A 100 -14.16 -12.12 -4.55
N VAL A 101 -15.05 -12.16 -5.55
CA VAL A 101 -16.18 -13.10 -5.57
C VAL A 101 -15.72 -14.57 -5.57
N PRO A 102 -14.87 -15.04 -6.51
CA PRO A 102 -14.37 -16.41 -6.46
C PRO A 102 -13.48 -16.66 -5.25
N THR A 103 -12.76 -15.65 -4.74
CA THR A 103 -12.00 -15.78 -3.49
C THR A 103 -12.91 -16.14 -2.31
N LEU A 104 -14.00 -15.40 -2.12
CA LEU A 104 -14.97 -15.67 -1.05
C LEU A 104 -15.66 -17.02 -1.24
N LEU A 105 -16.07 -17.34 -2.48
CA LEU A 105 -16.73 -18.61 -2.77
C LEU A 105 -15.82 -19.81 -2.48
N LEU A 106 -14.57 -19.80 -2.98
CA LEU A 106 -13.61 -20.88 -2.74
C LEU A 106 -13.26 -20.99 -1.25
N GLY A 107 -13.10 -19.85 -0.56
CA GLY A 107 -12.88 -19.83 0.88
C GLY A 107 -14.03 -20.47 1.66
N SER A 108 -15.27 -20.17 1.26
CA SER A 108 -16.48 -20.77 1.84
C SER A 108 -16.58 -22.27 1.59
N LEU A 109 -16.34 -22.72 0.36
CA LEU A 109 -16.37 -24.14 0.01
C LEU A 109 -15.29 -24.92 0.78
N LYS A 110 -14.07 -24.36 0.87
CA LYS A 110 -12.99 -24.95 1.66
C LYS A 110 -13.36 -25.07 3.14
N PHE A 111 -13.93 -24.01 3.72
CA PHE A 111 -14.37 -24.03 5.10
C PHE A 111 -15.45 -25.10 5.33
N LEU A 112 -16.49 -25.12 4.51
CA LEU A 112 -17.58 -26.09 4.62
C LEU A 112 -17.08 -27.54 4.50
N HIS A 113 -16.17 -27.81 3.56
CA HIS A 113 -15.56 -29.13 3.43
C HIS A 113 -14.74 -29.52 4.67
N SER A 114 -13.89 -28.60 5.17
CA SER A 114 -13.10 -28.82 6.38
C SER A 114 -13.99 -29.02 7.61
N PHE A 115 -15.07 -28.25 7.71
CA PHE A 115 -16.02 -28.30 8.81
C PHE A 115 -16.80 -29.61 8.83
N ALA A 116 -17.30 -30.07 7.67
CA ALA A 116 -17.99 -31.34 7.54
C ALA A 116 -17.09 -32.52 7.89
N LYS A 117 -15.85 -32.53 7.37
CA LYS A 117 -14.87 -33.60 7.67
C LYS A 117 -14.52 -33.66 9.15
N THR A 118 -14.38 -32.50 9.81
CA THR A 118 -14.08 -32.43 11.24
C THR A 118 -15.26 -32.94 12.08
N GLY A 119 -16.50 -32.57 11.71
CA GLY A 119 -17.71 -33.09 12.36
C GLY A 119 -17.81 -34.61 12.29
N GLU A 120 -17.57 -35.21 11.12
CA GLU A 120 -17.57 -36.68 10.99
C GLU A 120 -16.51 -37.37 11.85
N GLN A 121 -15.33 -36.75 12.02
CA GLN A 121 -14.27 -37.29 12.87
C GLN A 121 -14.67 -37.25 14.35
N ILE A 122 -15.29 -36.16 14.80
CA ILE A 122 -15.81 -36.02 16.17
C ILE A 122 -16.91 -37.06 16.41
N ASP A 123 -17.86 -37.22 15.48
CA ASP A 123 -18.93 -38.21 15.58
C ASP A 123 -18.40 -39.65 15.65
N ARG A 124 -17.40 -39.98 14.82
CA ARG A 124 -16.75 -41.30 14.86
C ARG A 124 -16.03 -41.53 16.19
N ALA A 125 -15.31 -40.54 16.68
CA ALA A 125 -14.59 -40.66 17.95
C ALA A 125 -15.53 -40.77 19.15
N LYS A 126 -16.68 -40.06 19.11
CA LYS A 126 -17.76 -40.15 20.09
C LYS A 126 -18.38 -41.56 20.10
N LYS A 127 -18.70 -42.12 18.93
CA LYS A 127 -19.23 -43.49 18.80
C LYS A 127 -18.23 -44.56 19.26
N ALA A 128 -16.95 -44.35 19.01
CA ALA A 128 -15.91 -45.29 19.39
C ALA A 128 -15.53 -45.22 20.88
N GLY A 129 -16.06 -44.25 21.65
CA GLY A 129 -15.72 -44.06 23.06
C GLY A 129 -14.23 -43.73 23.30
N VAL A 130 -13.53 -43.28 22.25
CA VAL A 130 -12.08 -43.02 22.29
C VAL A 130 -11.76 -41.80 23.15
N PHE A 131 -12.68 -40.84 23.22
CA PHE A 131 -12.54 -39.63 24.01
C PHE A 131 -13.58 -39.57 25.13
N GLY A 132 -13.17 -39.07 26.30
CA GLY A 132 -14.11 -38.74 27.36
C GLY A 132 -15.04 -37.58 26.94
N ALA A 133 -16.25 -37.52 27.53
CA ALA A 133 -17.27 -36.52 27.21
C ALA A 133 -16.72 -35.09 27.17
N ARG A 134 -15.91 -34.71 28.16
CA ARG A 134 -15.29 -33.36 28.25
C ARG A 134 -14.39 -32.99 27.06
N VAL A 135 -13.74 -33.98 26.45
CA VAL A 135 -12.90 -33.76 25.26
C VAL A 135 -13.77 -33.49 24.04
N VAL A 136 -14.91 -34.19 23.92
CA VAL A 136 -15.88 -33.95 22.85
C VAL A 136 -16.48 -32.55 23.00
N ASP A 137 -16.89 -32.16 24.20
CA ASP A 137 -17.43 -30.81 24.49
C ASP A 137 -16.42 -29.71 24.11
N ALA A 138 -15.13 -29.92 24.38
CA ALA A 138 -14.05 -29.02 23.98
C ALA A 138 -13.94 -28.86 22.46
N PHE A 139 -14.01 -29.97 21.73
CA PHE A 139 -13.97 -29.95 20.26
C PHE A 139 -15.18 -29.23 19.68
N GLU A 140 -16.37 -29.47 20.24
CA GLU A 140 -17.60 -28.77 19.85
C GLU A 140 -17.48 -27.25 20.09
N ALA A 141 -16.92 -26.83 21.23
CA ALA A 141 -16.67 -25.41 21.53
C ALA A 141 -15.68 -24.76 20.55
N VAL A 142 -14.55 -25.44 20.25
CA VAL A 142 -13.56 -24.96 19.27
C VAL A 142 -14.17 -24.87 17.87
N GLN A 143 -14.97 -25.86 17.48
CA GLN A 143 -15.65 -25.89 16.19
C GLN A 143 -16.68 -24.74 16.08
N GLY A 144 -17.45 -24.48 17.14
CA GLY A 144 -18.37 -23.34 17.21
C GLY A 144 -17.66 -22.01 17.06
N TYR A 145 -16.51 -21.84 17.72
CA TYR A 145 -15.66 -20.66 17.57
C TYR A 145 -15.12 -20.49 16.15
N GLN A 146 -14.66 -21.56 15.50
CA GLN A 146 -14.22 -21.53 14.10
C GLN A 146 -15.36 -21.16 13.15
N ALA A 147 -16.57 -21.69 13.36
CA ALA A 147 -17.76 -21.33 12.60
C ALA A 147 -18.12 -19.86 12.75
N PHE A 148 -18.11 -19.35 13.98
CA PHE A 148 -18.33 -17.92 14.24
C PHE A 148 -17.31 -17.04 13.52
N GLY A 149 -16.02 -17.36 13.62
CA GLY A 149 -14.96 -16.64 12.93
C GLY A 149 -15.10 -16.67 11.41
N PHE A 150 -15.51 -17.80 10.85
CA PHE A 150 -15.80 -17.93 9.42
C PHE A 150 -17.01 -17.08 9.01
N ILE A 151 -18.11 -17.12 9.76
CA ILE A 151 -19.31 -16.31 9.47
C ILE A 151 -18.95 -14.83 9.47
N LEU A 152 -18.19 -14.36 10.48
CA LEU A 152 -17.75 -12.97 10.55
C LEU A 152 -16.84 -12.59 9.37
N TYR A 153 -15.89 -13.46 9.02
CA TYR A 153 -15.02 -13.27 7.86
C TYR A 153 -15.82 -13.23 6.55
N PHE A 154 -16.84 -14.08 6.39
CA PHE A 154 -17.70 -14.11 5.22
C PHE A 154 -18.55 -12.84 5.10
N ILE A 155 -19.19 -12.42 6.20
CA ILE A 155 -20.00 -11.19 6.25
C ILE A 155 -19.14 -9.98 5.89
N THR A 156 -17.99 -9.82 6.54
CA THR A 156 -17.09 -8.68 6.27
C THR A 156 -16.52 -8.74 4.85
N GLY A 157 -16.23 -9.92 4.32
CA GLY A 157 -15.86 -10.13 2.92
C GLY A 157 -16.96 -9.74 1.95
N ALA A 158 -18.21 -10.14 2.21
CA ALA A 158 -19.37 -9.80 1.39
C ALA A 158 -19.64 -8.29 1.39
N ILE A 159 -19.59 -7.65 2.57
CA ILE A 159 -19.69 -6.18 2.69
C ILE A 159 -18.56 -5.52 1.88
N PHE A 160 -17.33 -5.99 2.01
CA PHE A 160 -16.20 -5.45 1.26
C PHE A 160 -16.39 -5.60 -0.25
N ALA A 161 -16.87 -6.76 -0.74
CA ALA A 161 -17.19 -6.95 -2.16
C ALA A 161 -18.27 -5.97 -2.66
N ILE A 162 -19.33 -5.76 -1.87
CA ILE A 162 -20.38 -4.78 -2.20
C ILE A 162 -19.78 -3.36 -2.25
N CYS A 163 -18.97 -2.98 -1.27
CA CYS A 163 -18.29 -1.68 -1.22
C CYS A 163 -17.34 -1.46 -2.42
N VAL A 164 -16.62 -2.50 -2.86
CA VAL A 164 -15.78 -2.46 -4.07
C VAL A 164 -16.63 -2.18 -5.32
N TRP A 165 -17.78 -2.83 -5.46
CA TRP A 165 -18.69 -2.56 -6.59
C TRP A 165 -19.35 -1.18 -6.54
N ILE A 166 -19.71 -0.70 -5.35
CA ILE A 166 -20.20 0.68 -5.16
C ILE A 166 -19.10 1.68 -5.54
N ALA A 167 -17.86 1.44 -5.09
CA ALA A 167 -16.70 2.28 -5.40
C ALA A 167 -16.36 2.27 -6.89
N TYR A 168 -16.54 1.13 -7.57
CA TYR A 168 -16.41 1.00 -9.02
C TYR A 168 -17.49 1.81 -9.75
N ARG A 169 -18.76 1.71 -9.35
CA ARG A 169 -19.85 2.49 -9.97
C ARG A 169 -19.67 4.00 -9.75
N ARG A 170 -19.19 4.40 -8.57
CA ARG A 170 -18.91 5.79 -8.20
C ARG A 170 -17.44 6.18 -8.42
N TRP A 171 -16.79 5.62 -9.43
CA TRP A 171 -15.35 5.83 -9.67
C TRP A 171 -14.99 7.30 -9.94
N THR A 172 -15.91 8.09 -10.49
CA THR A 172 -15.73 9.53 -10.73
C THR A 172 -15.70 10.34 -9.42
N GLY A 173 -16.45 9.90 -8.40
CA GLY A 173 -16.47 10.51 -7.06
C GLY A 173 -15.28 10.08 -6.21
N TRP A 174 -14.07 10.50 -6.59
CA TRP A 174 -12.80 10.03 -6.03
C TRP A 174 -12.76 10.02 -4.48
N GLN A 175 -13.14 11.13 -3.83
CA GLN A 175 -13.06 11.26 -2.37
C GLN A 175 -13.95 10.24 -1.64
N ARG A 176 -15.23 10.13 -2.06
CA ARG A 176 -16.20 9.21 -1.45
C ARG A 176 -15.82 7.75 -1.73
N SER A 177 -15.45 7.45 -2.98
CA SER A 177 -14.99 6.12 -3.40
C SER A 177 -13.78 5.67 -2.57
N ARG A 178 -12.79 6.56 -2.34
CA ARG A 178 -11.62 6.29 -1.51
C ARG A 178 -11.99 5.98 -0.06
N GLN A 179 -12.82 6.80 0.58
CA GLN A 179 -13.21 6.59 1.98
C GLN A 179 -13.93 5.26 2.17
N VAL A 180 -14.88 4.94 1.28
CA VAL A 180 -15.62 3.67 1.31
C VAL A 180 -14.66 2.48 1.14
N LEU A 181 -13.74 2.54 0.16
CA LEU A 181 -12.77 1.47 -0.05
C LEU A 181 -11.82 1.29 1.14
N PHE A 182 -11.31 2.39 1.70
CA PHE A 182 -10.38 2.36 2.83
C PHE A 182 -11.02 1.67 4.05
N TRP A 183 -12.20 2.11 4.47
CA TRP A 183 -12.87 1.56 5.65
C TRP A 183 -13.35 0.13 5.43
N ALA A 184 -13.91 -0.18 4.27
CA ALA A 184 -14.36 -1.54 3.96
C ALA A 184 -13.18 -2.53 3.90
N TRP A 185 -12.07 -2.13 3.28
CA TRP A 185 -10.84 -2.91 3.27
C TRP A 185 -10.28 -3.10 4.67
N LEU A 186 -10.21 -2.03 5.47
CA LEU A 186 -9.65 -2.10 6.83
C LEU A 186 -10.46 -3.06 7.72
N ALA A 187 -11.78 -2.98 7.67
CA ALA A 187 -12.65 -3.91 8.38
C ALA A 187 -12.43 -5.37 7.94
N TYR A 188 -12.41 -5.62 6.63
CA TYR A 188 -12.16 -6.97 6.09
C TYR A 188 -10.76 -7.49 6.46
N PHE A 189 -9.74 -6.64 6.36
CA PHE A 189 -8.35 -6.98 6.66
C PHE A 189 -8.14 -7.28 8.15
N LEU A 190 -8.72 -6.48 9.05
CA LEU A 190 -8.56 -6.62 10.50
C LEU A 190 -9.39 -7.74 11.11
N THR A 191 -10.49 -8.14 10.47
CA THR A 191 -11.38 -9.21 10.97
C THR A 191 -10.65 -10.48 11.44
N PRO A 192 -9.77 -11.11 10.65
CA PRO A 192 -9.07 -12.32 11.10
C PRO A 192 -8.08 -12.06 12.25
N PHE A 193 -7.55 -10.83 12.39
CA PHE A 193 -6.71 -10.46 13.53
C PHE A 193 -7.55 -10.27 14.79
N ALA A 194 -8.69 -9.58 14.68
CA ALA A 194 -9.63 -9.42 15.77
C ALA A 194 -10.13 -10.77 16.30
N MET A 195 -10.41 -11.72 15.39
CA MET A 195 -10.74 -13.08 15.77
C MET A 195 -9.60 -13.74 16.56
N ALA A 196 -8.36 -13.68 16.05
CA ALA A 196 -7.21 -14.30 16.70
C ALA A 196 -6.88 -13.72 18.10
N LEU A 197 -7.37 -12.52 18.43
CA LEU A 197 -7.22 -11.93 19.77
C LEU A 197 -8.19 -12.52 20.80
N ILE A 198 -9.23 -13.25 20.38
CA ILE A 198 -10.17 -13.88 21.30
C ILE A 198 -9.47 -15.06 22.00
N PRO A 199 -9.35 -15.05 23.34
CA PRO A 199 -8.63 -16.08 24.06
C PRO A 199 -9.46 -17.38 24.11
N VAL A 200 -9.17 -18.30 23.19
CA VAL A 200 -9.78 -19.65 23.13
C VAL A 200 -9.66 -20.39 24.48
N ARG A 201 -8.64 -20.05 25.28
CA ARG A 201 -8.45 -20.55 26.64
C ARG A 201 -9.70 -20.38 27.52
N LEU A 202 -10.38 -19.23 27.47
CA LEU A 202 -11.57 -19.00 28.30
C LEU A 202 -12.68 -19.99 27.97
N LEU A 203 -12.91 -20.24 26.67
CA LEU A 203 -13.92 -21.20 26.20
C LEU A 203 -13.60 -22.63 26.65
N LEU A 204 -12.32 -23.01 26.69
CA LEU A 204 -11.89 -24.35 27.10
C LEU A 204 -11.89 -24.54 28.63
N GLU A 205 -11.61 -23.49 29.41
CA GLU A 205 -11.71 -23.52 30.86
C GLU A 205 -13.16 -23.71 31.32
N ASP A 206 -14.11 -23.01 30.69
CA ASP A 206 -15.55 -23.16 30.95
C ASP A 206 -16.07 -24.57 30.60
N ALA A 207 -15.48 -25.20 29.58
CA ALA A 207 -15.77 -26.59 29.21
C ALA A 207 -15.10 -27.65 30.12
N GLY A 208 -14.35 -27.22 31.15
CA GLY A 208 -13.72 -28.14 32.12
C GLY A 208 -12.56 -28.95 31.55
N VAL A 209 -11.89 -28.44 30.51
CA VAL A 209 -10.75 -29.10 29.85
C VAL A 209 -9.51 -29.05 30.75
N ALA A 210 -8.74 -30.14 30.78
CA ALA A 210 -7.51 -30.19 31.57
C ALA A 210 -6.47 -29.17 31.06
N LYS A 211 -5.80 -28.46 31.97
CA LYS A 211 -4.74 -27.47 31.67
C LYS A 211 -3.71 -27.89 30.60
N PRO A 212 -3.12 -29.10 30.61
CA PRO A 212 -2.16 -29.49 29.57
C PRO A 212 -2.81 -29.57 28.18
N MET A 213 -4.08 -29.98 28.08
CA MET A 213 -4.80 -30.03 26.82
C MET A 213 -5.17 -28.63 26.33
N ILE A 214 -5.53 -27.71 27.23
CA ILE A 214 -5.74 -26.28 26.89
C ILE A 214 -4.46 -25.69 26.28
N ALA A 215 -3.29 -25.97 26.88
CA ALA A 215 -2.02 -25.49 26.36
C ALA A 215 -1.72 -26.05 24.95
N ALA A 216 -1.97 -27.35 24.72
CA ALA A 216 -1.78 -27.99 23.43
C ALA A 216 -2.72 -27.41 22.35
N VAL A 217 -4.02 -27.26 22.66
CA VAL A 217 -5.00 -26.67 21.74
C VAL A 217 -4.67 -25.20 21.46
N GLY A 218 -4.29 -24.44 22.49
CA GLY A 218 -3.87 -23.04 22.35
C GLY A 218 -2.64 -22.89 21.44
N LEU A 219 -1.64 -23.76 21.59
CA LEU A 219 -0.46 -23.77 20.71
C LEU A 219 -0.85 -24.09 19.26
N GLY A 220 -1.68 -25.13 19.05
CA GLY A 220 -2.17 -25.49 17.72
C GLY A 220 -2.94 -24.36 17.06
N PHE A 221 -3.80 -23.67 17.82
CA PHE A 221 -4.53 -22.51 17.34
C PHE A 221 -3.61 -21.34 16.98
N GLY A 222 -2.62 -21.03 17.84
CA GLY A 222 -1.64 -19.98 17.58
C GLY A 222 -0.80 -20.23 16.33
N LEU A 223 -0.34 -21.47 16.13
CA LEU A 223 0.39 -21.87 14.92
C LEU A 223 -0.50 -21.76 13.67
N ASN A 224 -1.75 -22.22 13.74
CA ASN A 224 -2.70 -22.11 12.64
C ASN A 224 -2.99 -20.64 12.31
N ALA A 225 -3.22 -19.80 13.32
CA ALA A 225 -3.43 -18.36 13.14
C ALA A 225 -2.21 -17.69 12.49
N PHE A 226 -0.99 -18.05 12.91
CA PHE A 226 0.24 -17.54 12.29
C PHE A 226 0.33 -17.90 10.80
N VAL A 227 0.06 -19.17 10.44
CA VAL A 227 0.07 -19.63 9.04
C VAL A 227 -0.99 -18.92 8.20
N GLN A 228 -2.15 -18.59 8.78
CA GLN A 228 -3.23 -17.90 8.07
C GLN A 228 -3.01 -16.38 7.96
N LEU A 229 -2.51 -15.74 9.02
CA LEU A 229 -2.34 -14.28 9.10
C LEU A 229 -1.03 -13.82 8.47
N GLY A 230 0.04 -14.62 8.55
CA GLY A 230 1.36 -14.30 8.03
C GLY A 230 1.33 -13.86 6.56
N PRO A 231 0.79 -14.69 5.63
CA PRO A 231 0.66 -14.32 4.22
C PRO A 231 -0.18 -13.06 3.98
N LYS A 232 -1.21 -12.80 4.80
CA LYS A 232 -2.02 -11.58 4.70
C LYS A 232 -1.21 -10.35 5.10
N ALA A 233 -0.49 -10.41 6.20
CA ALA A 233 0.41 -9.33 6.62
C ALA A 233 1.51 -9.07 5.57
N LEU A 234 2.07 -10.13 4.99
CA LEU A 234 3.04 -10.00 3.90
C LEU A 234 2.50 -9.30 2.66
N SER A 235 1.25 -9.59 2.29
CA SER A 235 0.63 -9.02 1.09
C SER A 235 0.50 -7.50 1.13
N LEU A 236 0.65 -6.89 2.32
CA LEU A 236 0.64 -5.45 2.47
C LEU A 236 1.81 -4.77 1.76
N MET A 237 3.02 -5.32 1.93
CA MET A 237 4.25 -4.72 1.42
C MET A 237 4.28 -4.58 -0.11
N PRO A 238 3.98 -5.61 -0.92
CA PRO A 238 3.98 -5.44 -2.37
C PRO A 238 2.88 -4.49 -2.86
N GLY A 239 1.74 -4.37 -2.15
CA GLY A 239 0.72 -3.35 -2.44
C GLY A 239 1.24 -1.94 -2.20
N VAL A 240 1.91 -1.71 -1.07
CA VAL A 240 2.56 -0.43 -0.72
C VAL A 240 3.67 -0.07 -1.71
N LEU A 241 4.55 -1.02 -2.05
CA LEU A 241 5.63 -0.82 -3.01
C LEU A 241 5.09 -0.47 -4.40
N ARG A 242 4.09 -1.22 -4.88
CA ARG A 242 3.43 -0.94 -6.17
C ARG A 242 2.77 0.43 -6.19
N ALA A 243 2.06 0.79 -5.14
CA ALA A 243 1.43 2.10 -5.01
C ALA A 243 2.49 3.20 -5.09
N SER A 244 3.56 3.08 -4.31
CA SER A 244 4.65 4.06 -4.26
C SER A 244 5.31 4.28 -5.62
N ILE A 245 5.63 3.19 -6.32
CA ILE A 245 6.21 3.25 -7.66
C ILE A 245 5.23 3.92 -8.63
N THR A 246 3.94 3.58 -8.56
CA THR A 246 2.91 4.20 -9.42
C THR A 246 2.76 5.69 -9.12
N THR A 247 2.74 6.09 -7.84
CA THR A 247 2.70 7.50 -7.44
C THR A 247 3.96 8.23 -7.89
N LYS A 248 5.14 7.59 -7.88
CA LYS A 248 6.36 8.21 -8.38
C LYS A 248 6.29 8.50 -9.89
N VAL A 249 5.66 7.61 -10.67
CA VAL A 249 5.40 7.86 -12.10
C VAL A 249 4.46 9.05 -12.31
N LEU A 250 3.44 9.17 -11.46
CA LEU A 250 2.47 10.28 -11.53
C LEU A 250 3.05 11.62 -11.09
N PHE A 251 3.93 11.61 -10.08
CA PHE A 251 4.50 12.79 -9.46
C PHE A 251 6.02 12.64 -9.39
N PRO A 252 6.74 12.75 -10.53
CA PRO A 252 8.18 12.54 -10.59
C PRO A 252 8.96 13.55 -9.72
N GLY A 253 8.41 14.74 -9.50
CA GLY A 253 8.99 15.75 -8.58
C GLY A 253 8.82 15.42 -7.09
N ALA A 254 7.91 14.53 -6.71
CA ALA A 254 7.69 14.19 -5.30
C ALA A 254 8.74 13.17 -4.81
N SER A 255 9.37 13.46 -3.68
CA SER A 255 10.36 12.59 -3.02
C SER A 255 9.72 11.51 -2.14
N ALA A 256 8.56 11.80 -1.53
CA ALA A 256 7.89 10.93 -0.58
C ALA A 256 7.65 9.48 -1.08
N PRO A 257 7.17 9.24 -2.32
CA PRO A 257 6.98 7.87 -2.80
C PRO A 257 8.29 7.08 -2.89
N GLY A 258 9.41 7.72 -3.27
CA GLY A 258 10.71 7.06 -3.34
C GLY A 258 11.26 6.70 -1.96
N TRP A 259 11.06 7.55 -0.97
CA TRP A 259 11.37 7.23 0.44
C TRP A 259 10.52 6.07 0.97
N LEU A 260 9.23 6.02 0.61
CA LEU A 260 8.37 4.90 1.00
C LEU A 260 8.89 3.58 0.42
N VAL A 261 9.33 3.55 -0.85
CA VAL A 261 9.98 2.37 -1.44
C VAL A 261 11.26 2.00 -0.68
N THR A 262 12.08 3.00 -0.35
CA THR A 262 13.35 2.81 0.36
C THR A 262 13.16 2.20 1.75
N LEU A 263 12.08 2.55 2.45
CA LEU A 263 11.76 2.02 3.78
C LEU A 263 11.04 0.66 3.72
N ALA A 264 10.08 0.50 2.81
CA ALA A 264 9.26 -0.70 2.73
C ALA A 264 10.02 -1.91 2.13
N ALA A 265 10.92 -1.68 1.18
CA ALA A 265 11.64 -2.73 0.48
C ALA A 265 12.53 -3.61 1.39
N PRO A 266 13.40 -3.07 2.27
CA PRO A 266 14.22 -3.91 3.16
C PRO A 266 13.36 -4.67 4.18
N LEU A 267 12.28 -4.07 4.68
CA LEU A 267 11.34 -4.77 5.56
C LEU A 267 10.68 -5.94 4.82
N TYR A 268 10.27 -5.74 3.56
CA TYR A 268 9.71 -6.80 2.74
C TYR A 268 10.72 -7.92 2.45
N ALA A 269 11.98 -7.57 2.18
CA ALA A 269 13.06 -8.53 1.99
C ALA A 269 13.28 -9.41 3.22
N LEU A 270 13.32 -8.79 4.42
CA LEU A 270 13.45 -9.48 5.69
C LEU A 270 12.28 -10.43 5.94
N MET A 271 11.06 -9.97 5.68
CA MET A 271 9.87 -10.79 5.87
C MET A 271 9.85 -12.01 4.94
N PHE A 272 10.24 -11.85 3.65
CA PHE A 272 10.39 -12.98 2.74
C PHE A 272 11.45 -13.97 3.21
N PHE A 273 12.59 -13.46 3.66
CA PHE A 273 13.66 -14.29 4.19
C PHE A 273 13.17 -15.16 5.35
N VAL A 274 12.52 -14.57 6.36
CA VAL A 274 12.00 -15.31 7.52
C VAL A 274 10.99 -16.38 7.11
N ILE A 275 10.06 -16.05 6.21
CA ILE A 275 8.99 -16.99 5.84
C ILE A 275 9.46 -18.11 4.94
N LEU A 276 10.41 -17.84 4.04
CA LEU A 276 10.97 -18.87 3.17
C LEU A 276 12.09 -19.67 3.85
N ALA A 277 12.69 -19.16 4.93
CA ALA A 277 13.66 -19.90 5.72
C ALA A 277 13.03 -21.15 6.35
N VAL A 278 11.78 -21.08 6.84
CA VAL A 278 11.08 -22.23 7.46
C VAL A 278 10.97 -23.43 6.51
N PRO A 279 10.34 -23.33 5.32
CA PRO A 279 10.28 -24.46 4.40
C PRO A 279 11.68 -24.88 3.91
N HIS A 280 12.66 -23.96 3.85
CA HIS A 280 14.04 -24.32 3.51
C HIS A 280 14.70 -25.20 4.57
N GLN A 281 14.51 -24.91 5.86
CA GLN A 281 15.01 -25.77 6.94
C GLN A 281 14.32 -27.15 6.95
N ILE A 282 13.06 -27.23 6.52
CA ILE A 282 12.31 -28.49 6.44
C ILE A 282 12.74 -29.32 5.22
N ALA A 283 12.88 -28.68 4.04
CA ALA A 283 13.16 -29.38 2.79
C ALA A 283 14.65 -29.67 2.59
N GLY A 284 15.54 -28.78 3.05
CA GLY A 284 16.99 -28.93 2.91
C GLY A 284 17.51 -28.94 1.47
N ASN A 285 16.68 -28.54 0.48
CA ASN A 285 17.04 -28.63 -0.93
C ASN A 285 17.62 -27.32 -1.50
N PHE A 286 18.55 -27.45 -2.44
CA PHE A 286 19.25 -26.33 -3.07
C PHE A 286 18.34 -25.44 -3.96
N PRO A 287 17.36 -25.96 -4.72
CA PRO A 287 16.46 -25.11 -5.51
C PRO A 287 15.68 -24.10 -4.65
N LEU A 288 15.28 -24.46 -3.42
CA LEU A 288 14.59 -23.53 -2.53
C LEU A 288 15.51 -22.41 -2.02
N PHE A 289 16.81 -22.68 -1.86
CA PHE A 289 17.79 -21.62 -1.60
C PHE A 289 17.85 -20.61 -2.74
N LEU A 290 17.89 -21.07 -4.00
CA LEU A 290 17.84 -20.17 -5.17
C LEU A 290 16.53 -19.38 -5.25
N ALA A 291 15.41 -19.99 -4.86
CA ALA A 291 14.13 -19.30 -4.74
C ALA A 291 14.19 -18.16 -3.71
N ILE A 292 14.78 -18.41 -2.53
CA ILE A 292 15.02 -17.38 -1.51
C ILE A 292 15.87 -16.25 -2.07
N CYS A 293 16.98 -16.56 -2.75
CA CYS A 293 17.83 -15.54 -3.37
C CYS A 293 17.06 -14.68 -4.39
N GLY A 294 16.17 -15.28 -5.19
CA GLY A 294 15.31 -14.56 -6.13
C GLY A 294 14.31 -13.64 -5.43
N PHE A 295 13.54 -14.17 -4.47
CA PHE A 295 12.51 -13.43 -3.76
C PHE A 295 13.05 -12.36 -2.79
N VAL A 296 14.22 -12.56 -2.20
CA VAL A 296 14.90 -11.55 -1.35
C VAL A 296 15.69 -10.57 -2.21
N GLY A 297 16.31 -11.03 -3.29
CA GLY A 297 17.04 -10.18 -4.22
C GLY A 297 16.14 -9.14 -4.90
N ALA A 298 14.90 -9.50 -5.23
CA ALA A 298 13.93 -8.60 -5.85
C ALA A 298 13.66 -7.32 -5.02
N PRO A 299 13.21 -7.38 -3.74
CA PRO A 299 13.04 -6.21 -2.91
C PRO A 299 14.36 -5.51 -2.56
N LEU A 300 15.49 -6.22 -2.40
CA LEU A 300 16.79 -5.55 -2.23
C LEU A 300 17.18 -4.69 -3.45
N TRP A 301 16.82 -5.15 -4.66
CA TRP A 301 16.97 -4.34 -5.86
C TRP A 301 16.07 -3.10 -5.83
N LEU A 302 14.80 -3.26 -5.42
CA LEU A 302 13.89 -2.12 -5.24
C LEU A 302 14.38 -1.14 -4.18
N TRP A 303 15.01 -1.61 -3.10
CA TRP A 303 15.61 -0.74 -2.07
C TRP A 303 16.70 0.14 -2.68
N LYS A 304 17.62 -0.45 -3.46
CA LYS A 304 18.66 0.29 -4.19
C LYS A 304 18.07 1.30 -5.18
N SER A 305 17.05 0.91 -5.93
CA SER A 305 16.33 1.82 -6.84
C SER A 305 15.55 2.90 -6.08
N GLY A 306 15.05 2.60 -4.88
CA GLY A 306 14.31 3.51 -4.01
C GLY A 306 15.08 4.78 -3.69
N TYR A 307 16.38 4.67 -3.35
CA TYR A 307 17.24 5.84 -3.11
C TYR A 307 17.36 6.76 -4.33
N ARG A 308 17.34 6.19 -5.54
CA ARG A 308 17.34 6.99 -6.77
C ARG A 308 15.98 7.65 -6.97
N LEU A 309 14.90 6.88 -6.82
CA LEU A 309 13.52 7.35 -6.91
C LEU A 309 13.14 8.37 -5.83
N ALA A 310 13.85 8.43 -4.71
CA ALA A 310 13.63 9.43 -3.68
C ALA A 310 14.04 10.84 -4.13
N ARG A 311 14.90 10.96 -5.14
CA ARG A 311 15.32 12.25 -5.68
C ARG A 311 14.22 12.85 -6.58
N PRO A 312 14.00 14.17 -6.54
CA PRO A 312 13.26 14.87 -7.58
C PRO A 312 13.97 14.65 -8.91
N MET A 313 13.21 14.31 -9.96
CA MET A 313 13.77 13.96 -11.27
C MET A 313 12.80 14.38 -12.36
N ALA A 314 13.31 14.54 -13.58
CA ALA A 314 12.46 14.80 -14.75
C ALA A 314 11.53 13.60 -15.01
N GLU A 315 10.38 13.86 -15.64
CA GLU A 315 9.37 12.83 -15.88
C GLU A 315 9.90 11.64 -16.70
N GLU A 316 10.65 11.92 -17.77
CA GLU A 316 11.22 10.88 -18.63
C GLU A 316 12.25 10.02 -17.91
N GLU A 317 13.06 10.65 -17.04
CA GLU A 317 14.04 9.98 -16.20
C GLU A 317 13.35 9.09 -15.16
N ALA A 318 12.29 9.59 -14.51
CA ALA A 318 11.46 8.82 -13.59
C ALA A 318 10.87 7.58 -14.24
N MET A 319 10.29 7.74 -15.43
CA MET A 319 9.70 6.63 -16.17
C MET A 319 10.76 5.57 -16.50
N ARG A 320 11.95 5.98 -16.93
CA ARG A 320 13.06 5.07 -17.28
C ARG A 320 13.56 4.29 -16.06
N GLU A 321 13.82 4.98 -14.94
CA GLU A 321 14.29 4.34 -13.72
C GLU A 321 13.22 3.42 -13.11
N VAL A 322 11.95 3.81 -13.13
CA VAL A 322 10.84 2.95 -12.69
C VAL A 322 10.70 1.71 -13.56
N MET A 323 10.75 1.84 -14.89
CA MET A 323 10.67 0.69 -15.79
C MET A 323 11.83 -0.29 -15.55
N ARG A 324 13.06 0.24 -15.43
CA ARG A 324 14.25 -0.58 -15.14
C ARG A 324 14.10 -1.31 -13.79
N ALA A 325 13.72 -0.59 -12.74
CA ALA A 325 13.51 -1.16 -11.40
C ALA A 325 12.47 -2.28 -11.42
N ARG A 326 11.34 -2.05 -12.11
CA ARG A 326 10.22 -3.01 -12.19
C ARG A 326 10.58 -4.24 -13.01
N VAL A 327 11.27 -4.09 -14.13
CA VAL A 327 11.68 -5.23 -14.97
C VAL A 327 12.63 -6.15 -14.20
N VAL A 328 13.66 -5.60 -13.56
CA VAL A 328 14.60 -6.41 -12.76
C VAL A 328 13.88 -7.08 -11.58
N TYR A 329 13.03 -6.34 -10.86
CA TYR A 329 12.19 -6.90 -9.79
C TYR A 329 11.32 -8.06 -10.30
N MET A 330 10.67 -7.90 -11.45
CA MET A 330 9.81 -8.94 -12.03
C MET A 330 10.61 -10.16 -12.47
N VAL A 331 11.75 -9.97 -13.13
CA VAL A 331 12.65 -11.06 -13.53
C VAL A 331 13.10 -11.85 -12.32
N LEU A 332 13.58 -11.19 -11.26
CA LEU A 332 14.04 -11.85 -10.03
C LEU A 332 12.90 -12.64 -9.34
N ASN A 333 11.68 -12.08 -9.29
CA ASN A 333 10.53 -12.81 -8.76
C ASN A 333 10.10 -13.98 -9.63
N VAL A 334 10.14 -13.86 -10.96
CA VAL A 334 9.78 -14.96 -11.88
C VAL A 334 10.80 -16.10 -11.76
N VAL A 335 12.09 -15.77 -11.70
CA VAL A 335 13.16 -16.75 -11.46
C VAL A 335 12.98 -17.40 -10.09
N GLY A 336 12.76 -16.61 -9.03
CA GLY A 336 12.50 -17.11 -7.69
C GLY A 336 11.27 -18.02 -7.64
N LEU A 337 10.19 -17.66 -8.32
CA LEU A 337 8.97 -18.45 -8.43
C LEU A 337 9.18 -19.75 -9.19
N ALA A 338 9.95 -19.73 -10.30
CA ALA A 338 10.25 -20.94 -11.06
C ALA A 338 11.00 -21.97 -10.20
N PHE A 339 12.04 -21.53 -9.49
CA PHE A 339 12.76 -22.38 -8.54
C PHE A 339 11.89 -22.82 -7.36
N PHE A 340 11.04 -21.93 -6.85
CA PHE A 340 10.11 -22.28 -5.78
C PHE A 340 9.15 -23.37 -6.22
N VAL A 341 8.50 -23.25 -7.38
CA VAL A 341 7.57 -24.27 -7.89
C VAL A 341 8.29 -25.61 -8.08
N GLY A 342 9.50 -25.62 -8.64
CA GLY A 342 10.30 -26.84 -8.79
C GLY A 342 10.72 -27.46 -7.46
N ALA A 343 11.06 -26.65 -6.45
CA ALA A 343 11.39 -27.15 -5.11
C ALA A 343 10.15 -27.61 -4.33
N PHE A 344 9.02 -26.95 -4.56
CA PHE A 344 7.79 -27.11 -3.80
C PHE A 344 6.94 -28.25 -4.35
N SER A 345 7.11 -28.70 -5.60
CA SER A 345 6.39 -29.86 -6.12
C SER A 345 6.62 -31.12 -5.27
N GLU A 346 7.86 -31.37 -4.86
CA GLU A 346 8.20 -32.47 -3.94
C GLU A 346 7.51 -32.30 -2.56
N MET A 347 7.35 -31.04 -2.12
CA MET A 347 6.71 -30.74 -0.84
C MET A 347 5.18 -30.80 -0.93
N LEU A 348 4.59 -30.45 -2.07
CA LEU A 348 3.15 -30.53 -2.33
C LEU A 348 2.66 -31.98 -2.25
N GLU A 349 3.43 -32.92 -2.81
CA GLU A 349 3.16 -34.35 -2.72
C GLU A 349 3.12 -34.81 -1.26
N ARG A 350 4.02 -34.29 -0.41
CA ARG A 350 4.06 -34.63 1.02
C ARG A 350 2.98 -33.95 1.85
N LEU A 351 2.64 -32.71 1.52
CA LEU A 351 1.68 -31.91 2.28
C LEU A 351 0.23 -32.14 1.87
N SER A 352 -0.03 -32.95 0.82
CA SER A 352 -1.37 -33.20 0.28
C SER A 352 -2.15 -31.91 -0.03
N LEU A 353 -1.43 -30.84 -0.41
CA LEU A 353 -2.04 -29.55 -0.69
C LEU A 353 -2.82 -29.65 -2.00
N ASN A 354 -4.13 -29.40 -1.94
CA ASN A 354 -4.98 -29.46 -3.11
C ASN A 354 -4.70 -28.23 -4.00
N GLY A 355 -4.75 -28.40 -5.33
CA GLY A 355 -4.59 -27.27 -6.27
C GLY A 355 -5.55 -26.10 -5.99
N TRP A 356 -6.74 -26.40 -5.43
CA TRP A 356 -7.71 -25.42 -4.97
C TRP A 356 -7.21 -24.51 -3.85
N ASP A 357 -6.38 -25.03 -2.94
CA ASP A 357 -5.79 -24.25 -1.85
C ASP A 357 -4.81 -23.22 -2.37
N ILE A 358 -3.99 -23.63 -3.35
CA ILE A 358 -3.04 -22.75 -4.04
C ILE A 358 -3.80 -21.67 -4.80
N LEU A 359 -4.83 -22.05 -5.56
CA LEU A 359 -5.64 -21.10 -6.31
C LEU A 359 -6.33 -20.07 -5.39
N HIS A 360 -6.95 -20.52 -4.31
CA HIS A 360 -7.57 -19.63 -3.32
C HIS A 360 -6.53 -18.69 -2.68
N LEU A 361 -5.35 -19.21 -2.32
CA LEU A 361 -4.25 -18.40 -1.76
C LEU A 361 -3.80 -17.32 -2.75
N LEU A 362 -3.61 -17.67 -4.02
CA LEU A 362 -3.21 -16.74 -5.08
C LEU A 362 -4.27 -15.68 -5.35
N LEU A 363 -5.54 -16.06 -5.45
CA LEU A 363 -6.65 -15.13 -5.66
C LEU A 363 -6.81 -14.17 -4.48
N ASN A 364 -6.72 -14.67 -3.26
CA ASN A 364 -6.75 -13.86 -2.05
C ASN A 364 -5.58 -12.86 -2.03
N PHE A 365 -4.35 -13.34 -2.27
CA PHE A 365 -3.15 -12.50 -2.33
C PHE A 365 -3.27 -11.41 -3.41
N MET A 366 -3.75 -11.75 -4.61
CA MET A 366 -3.97 -10.78 -5.69
C MET A 366 -5.05 -9.75 -5.35
N THR A 367 -6.16 -10.18 -4.77
CA THR A 367 -7.24 -9.27 -4.34
C THR A 367 -6.69 -8.25 -3.33
N THR A 368 -5.98 -8.70 -2.29
CA THR A 368 -5.39 -7.82 -1.27
C THR A 368 -4.33 -6.89 -1.85
N LEU A 369 -3.45 -7.40 -2.71
CA LEU A 369 -2.41 -6.59 -3.37
C LEU A 369 -3.02 -5.47 -4.21
N LEU A 370 -4.03 -5.78 -5.04
CA LEU A 370 -4.64 -4.82 -5.95
C LEU A 370 -5.40 -3.73 -5.21
N ILE A 371 -6.23 -4.09 -4.22
CA ILE A 371 -6.97 -3.08 -3.46
C ILE A 371 -6.04 -2.18 -2.66
N LEU A 372 -5.04 -2.75 -2.00
CA LEU A 372 -4.11 -1.97 -1.22
C LEU A 372 -3.30 -1.02 -2.10
N SER A 373 -2.95 -1.45 -3.31
CA SER A 373 -2.29 -0.58 -4.27
C SER A 373 -3.12 0.66 -4.58
N VAL A 374 -4.45 0.51 -4.74
CA VAL A 374 -5.37 1.64 -4.95
C VAL A 374 -5.41 2.54 -3.71
N ILE A 375 -5.63 1.93 -2.53
CA ILE A 375 -5.78 2.67 -1.27
C ILE A 375 -4.53 3.48 -0.94
N VAL A 376 -3.35 2.86 -1.01
CA VAL A 376 -2.09 3.54 -0.69
C VAL A 376 -1.78 4.62 -1.72
N THR A 377 -2.05 4.38 -3.00
CA THR A 377 -1.88 5.43 -4.04
C THR A 377 -2.79 6.62 -3.73
N ASP A 378 -4.06 6.36 -3.41
CA ASP A 378 -5.05 7.38 -3.07
C ASP A 378 -4.65 8.20 -1.80
N LEU A 379 -3.98 7.56 -0.84
CA LEU A 379 -3.43 8.22 0.37
C LEU A 379 -2.18 9.05 0.03
N LEU A 380 -1.25 8.51 -0.77
CA LEU A 380 -0.03 9.22 -1.18
C LEU A 380 -0.34 10.44 -2.04
N ILE A 381 -1.33 10.37 -2.93
CA ILE A 381 -1.77 11.52 -3.74
C ILE A 381 -2.31 12.61 -2.82
N ARG A 382 -3.09 12.25 -1.79
CA ARG A 382 -3.57 13.22 -0.80
C ARG A 382 -2.42 13.88 -0.06
N SER A 383 -1.42 13.12 0.38
CA SER A 383 -0.28 13.69 1.11
C SER A 383 0.55 14.62 0.21
N VAL A 384 0.74 14.26 -1.06
CA VAL A 384 1.44 15.13 -2.03
C VAL A 384 0.65 16.42 -2.28
N ALA A 385 -0.68 16.33 -2.42
CA ALA A 385 -1.53 17.50 -2.61
C ALA A 385 -1.50 18.46 -1.40
N VAL A 386 -1.57 17.91 -0.17
CA VAL A 386 -1.48 18.70 1.06
C VAL A 386 -0.11 19.36 1.19
N ASN A 387 0.98 18.63 0.93
CA ASN A 387 2.33 19.20 0.99
C ASN A 387 2.54 20.31 -0.05
N LYS A 388 1.97 20.16 -1.25
CA LYS A 388 2.01 21.21 -2.28
C LYS A 388 1.22 22.45 -1.87
N GLN A 389 0.06 22.27 -1.24
CA GLN A 389 -0.70 23.40 -0.73
C GLN A 389 0.09 24.13 0.36
N MET A 390 0.67 23.38 1.31
CA MET A 390 1.51 23.96 2.37
C MET A 390 2.73 24.70 1.81
N SER A 391 3.35 24.22 0.72
CA SER A 391 4.47 24.94 0.10
C SER A 391 4.02 26.22 -0.61
N LEU A 392 2.88 26.19 -1.30
CA LEU A 392 2.31 27.38 -1.94
C LEU A 392 1.87 28.41 -0.91
N ASP A 393 1.26 27.97 0.19
CA ASP A 393 0.89 28.85 1.30
C ASP A 393 2.16 29.41 1.96
N ALA A 394 3.23 28.62 2.12
CA ALA A 394 4.51 29.10 2.66
C ALA A 394 5.24 30.09 1.72
N GLU A 395 5.05 29.99 0.40
CA GLU A 395 5.57 30.95 -0.60
C GLU A 395 4.68 32.19 -0.73
N ALA A 396 3.36 32.03 -0.62
CA ALA A 396 2.38 33.12 -0.76
C ALA A 396 2.25 33.95 0.51
N THR A 397 2.51 33.33 1.65
CA THR A 397 2.65 34.03 2.90
C THR A 397 4.11 34.55 2.92
N GLU A 398 4.36 35.75 3.43
CA GLU A 398 5.70 36.23 3.82
C GLU A 398 6.14 35.70 5.21
N PRO A 399 5.82 34.50 5.76
CA PRO A 399 6.03 34.23 7.18
C PRO A 399 7.50 33.92 7.43
N LEU A 400 8.29 33.58 6.41
CA LEU A 400 9.74 33.44 6.54
C LEU A 400 10.42 34.81 6.56
N GLN A 401 9.92 35.78 5.78
CA GLN A 401 10.36 37.18 5.84
C GLN A 401 9.85 37.89 7.10
N ALA A 402 8.60 37.65 7.51
CA ALA A 402 8.01 38.18 8.75
C ALA A 402 8.58 37.50 10.00
N PHE A 403 8.94 36.22 9.93
CA PHE A 403 9.70 35.55 10.99
C PHE A 403 11.15 36.03 11.01
N GLU A 404 11.83 36.20 9.87
CA GLU A 404 13.15 36.84 9.83
C GLU A 404 13.10 38.26 10.40
N LEU A 405 12.13 39.08 9.99
CA LEU A 405 11.91 40.44 10.51
C LEU A 405 11.63 40.42 12.02
N ALA A 406 10.75 39.56 12.51
CA ALA A 406 10.47 39.42 13.94
C ALA A 406 11.68 38.91 14.73
N LEU A 407 12.51 38.05 14.13
CA LEU A 407 13.73 37.55 14.74
C LEU A 407 14.81 38.65 14.82
N TRP A 408 14.94 39.48 13.79
CA TRP A 408 15.85 40.64 13.79
C TRP A 408 15.40 41.72 14.77
N ASP A 409 14.10 42.04 14.84
CA ASP A 409 13.54 42.97 15.81
C ASP A 409 13.79 42.52 17.25
N PHE A 410 13.60 41.23 17.55
CA PHE A 410 13.89 40.66 18.87
C PHE A 410 15.39 40.76 19.23
N VAL A 411 16.29 40.49 18.27
CA VAL A 411 17.75 40.58 18.49
C VAL A 411 18.19 42.03 18.75
N ASP A 412 17.59 43.01 18.07
CA ASP A 412 17.93 44.42 18.28
C ASP A 412 17.33 44.98 19.58
N GLU A 413 16.15 44.52 20.00
CA GLU A 413 15.58 44.84 21.31
C GLU A 413 16.51 44.36 22.44
N GLN A 414 17.03 43.13 22.34
CA GLN A 414 18.02 42.60 23.31
C GLN A 414 19.32 43.43 23.37
N LYS A 415 19.82 43.92 22.23
CA LYS A 415 20.99 44.81 22.23
C LYS A 415 20.71 46.14 22.91
N HIS A 416 19.53 46.71 22.68
CA HIS A 416 19.13 47.98 23.30
C HIS A 416 18.94 47.83 24.81
N ASP A 417 18.39 46.73 25.29
CA ASP A 417 18.26 46.46 26.72
C ASP A 417 19.62 46.20 27.36
N ALA A 418 20.51 45.44 26.72
CA ALA A 418 21.88 45.26 27.20
C ALA A 418 22.65 46.59 27.29
N GLN A 419 22.45 47.51 26.33
CA GLN A 419 23.03 48.86 26.38
C GLN A 419 22.42 49.73 27.49
N ARG A 420 21.10 49.62 27.71
CA ARG A 420 20.40 50.34 28.80
C ARG A 420 20.84 49.83 30.16
N ASP A 421 21.03 48.53 30.32
CA ASP A 421 21.51 47.92 31.55
C ASP A 421 22.98 48.26 31.80
N ALA A 422 23.82 48.28 30.76
CA ALA A 422 25.20 48.78 30.86
C ALA A 422 25.25 50.26 31.24
N ALA A 423 24.33 51.08 30.74
CA ALA A 423 24.22 52.50 31.11
C ALA A 423 23.60 52.72 32.51
N ARG A 424 22.81 51.76 33.00
CA ARG A 424 22.18 51.80 34.34
C ARG A 424 23.01 51.17 35.43
N ALA A 425 24.05 50.39 35.09
CA ALA A 425 24.99 49.87 36.06
C ALA A 425 25.60 51.05 36.83
N PRO A 426 25.20 51.28 38.11
CA PRO A 426 25.76 52.36 38.89
C PRO A 426 27.25 52.08 39.02
N ALA A 427 28.09 53.11 38.88
CA ALA A 427 29.53 53.02 39.10
C ALA A 427 29.76 52.44 40.50
N GLU A 428 29.91 51.12 40.58
CA GLU A 428 29.97 50.39 41.83
C GLU A 428 31.32 50.72 42.44
N THR A 429 31.29 51.69 43.36
CA THR A 429 32.40 52.08 44.20
C THR A 429 32.86 50.84 44.95
N THR A 430 34.03 50.34 44.53
CA THR A 430 34.79 49.26 45.16
C THR A 430 35.06 49.56 46.63
N ASP A 431 34.19 49.10 47.51
CA ASP A 431 34.47 49.02 48.94
C ASP A 431 34.89 47.59 49.31
N ALA A 432 36.15 47.47 49.74
CA ALA A 432 36.83 46.22 50.03
C ALA A 432 36.22 45.49 51.25
N PRO A 433 35.98 44.17 51.18
CA PRO A 433 35.32 43.44 52.26
C PRO A 433 36.24 43.21 53.46
N LYS A 434 35.76 43.67 54.62
CA LYS A 434 36.37 43.53 55.94
C LYS A 434 36.19 42.10 56.47
N LYS A 435 37.28 41.33 56.53
CA LYS A 435 37.34 39.98 57.12
C LYS A 435 36.79 39.96 58.55
N ARG A 436 35.85 39.05 58.83
CA ARG A 436 35.51 38.62 60.21
C ARG A 436 35.68 37.10 60.34
N SER A 437 36.34 36.72 61.42
CA SER A 437 36.71 35.36 61.82
C SER A 437 35.54 34.59 62.46
N PRO A 438 35.48 33.26 62.35
CA PRO A 438 34.45 32.45 62.99
C PRO A 438 34.92 31.89 64.33
N PHE A 439 34.17 32.14 65.40
CA PHE A 439 34.04 31.24 66.56
C PHE A 439 32.71 31.53 67.26
N GLY A 440 31.96 30.46 67.53
CA GLY A 440 30.64 30.44 68.17
C GLY A 440 29.89 29.20 67.75
#